data_AF-W4RNB8-F1
#
_entry.id   AF-W4RNB8-F1
#
_cell.length_a   1.000
_cell.length_b   1.000
_cell.length_c   1.000
_cell.angle_alpha   90.00
_cell.angle_beta   90.00
_cell.angle_gamma   90.00
#
_symmetry.space_group_name_H-M   'P 1'
#
loop_
_entity.id
_entity.type
_entity.pdbx_description
1 polymer ?
#
loop_
_entity_poly.entity_id
_entity_poly.type
_entity_poly.pdbx_seq_one_letter_code
_entity_poly.pdbx_strand_id
1 'polypeptide(L)'
;MTKLLEKEDKPVETFSIAPTSGIFERFQNYHRSLAVFFELWDKFESPKGTNKASLSEERELYEYIRDTEIEARLPMMELYGFLHLPFSSREPALIEQWLETIRAIVADAELPEPPVKTASLEELELSYKAIGLHLLFLYKLGRKTEAVYWERVRTGLSDDVHEFLKSEVKNYKKKCRHCGKGIHVESPYQICDSCYSARNRKKVDNRDHWR
;
A
#
# COMPACT_ATOMS: atom_id res chain seq x y z
N MET A 1 0.62 -23.90 15.74
CA MET A 1 0.99 -22.57 16.25
C MET A 1 2.14 -22.65 17.25
N THR A 2 2.07 -23.51 18.27
CA THR A 2 3.12 -23.69 19.31
C THR A 2 4.52 -23.93 18.74
N LYS A 3 4.65 -24.79 17.72
CA LYS A 3 5.93 -25.06 17.03
C LYS A 3 6.59 -23.85 16.35
N LEU A 4 5.84 -22.80 16.00
CA LEU A 4 6.41 -21.58 15.42
C LEU A 4 6.87 -20.60 16.50
N LEU A 5 6.19 -20.59 17.65
CA LEU A 5 6.54 -19.75 18.80
C LEU A 5 7.75 -20.29 19.58
N GLU A 6 7.94 -21.60 19.56
CA GLU A 6 9.04 -22.29 20.23
C GLU A 6 10.28 -22.48 19.34
N LYS A 7 10.22 -22.01 18.09
CA LYS A 7 11.34 -22.12 17.16
C LYS A 7 12.40 -21.11 17.54
N GLU A 8 13.65 -21.55 17.67
CA GLU A 8 14.77 -20.63 17.87
C GLU A 8 14.94 -19.69 16.68
N ASP A 9 15.07 -18.40 16.98
CA ASP A 9 15.36 -17.37 15.99
C ASP A 9 16.77 -17.55 15.46
N LYS A 10 16.89 -17.54 14.12
CA LYS A 10 18.20 -17.56 13.48
C LYS A 10 18.80 -16.15 13.54
N PRO A 11 20.09 -16.01 13.86
CA PRO A 11 20.76 -14.72 13.82
C PRO A 11 20.77 -14.16 12.39
N VAL A 12 20.75 -12.84 12.27
CA VAL A 12 20.90 -12.15 10.99
C VAL A 12 22.38 -12.18 10.59
N GLU A 13 22.71 -12.86 9.49
CA GLU A 13 24.09 -13.09 9.05
C GLU A 13 24.56 -12.16 7.93
N THR A 14 23.66 -11.38 7.33
CA THR A 14 23.94 -10.57 6.13
C THR A 14 23.27 -9.21 6.16
N PHE A 15 23.84 -8.25 5.42
CA PHE A 15 23.28 -6.91 5.22
C PHE A 15 22.81 -6.69 3.79
N SER A 16 21.72 -5.95 3.62
CA SER A 16 21.23 -5.58 2.30
C SER A 16 22.05 -4.44 1.69
N ILE A 17 22.39 -4.55 0.40
CA ILE A 17 23.07 -3.48 -0.35
C ILE A 17 22.21 -3.03 -1.54
N ALA A 18 22.19 -1.73 -1.82
CA ALA A 18 21.45 -1.14 -2.92
C ALA A 18 22.36 -0.22 -3.75
N PRO A 19 21.99 0.08 -5.02
CA PRO A 19 22.72 1.06 -5.81
C PRO A 19 22.74 2.43 -5.12
N THR A 20 23.89 3.09 -5.16
CA THR A 20 24.08 4.45 -4.64
C THR A 20 24.29 5.43 -5.79
N SER A 21 24.10 6.73 -5.54
CA SER A 21 24.43 7.77 -6.53
C SER A 21 25.85 7.63 -7.09
N GLY A 22 26.82 7.35 -6.21
CA GLY A 22 28.21 7.13 -6.63
C GLY A 22 28.42 5.91 -7.53
N ILE A 23 27.58 4.86 -7.44
CA ILE A 23 27.61 3.73 -8.39
C ILE A 23 27.15 4.20 -9.78
N PHE A 24 26.06 4.96 -9.85
CA PHE A 24 25.54 5.49 -11.10
C PHE A 24 26.45 6.52 -11.76
N GLU A 25 27.09 7.39 -10.98
CA GLU A 25 28.10 8.34 -11.49
C GLU A 25 29.24 7.59 -12.20
N ARG A 26 29.75 6.51 -11.58
CA ARG A 26 30.79 5.68 -12.20
C ARG A 26 30.27 4.89 -13.40
N PHE A 27 29.06 4.35 -13.30
CA PHE A 27 28.43 3.58 -14.37
C PHE A 27 28.24 4.41 -15.65
N GLN A 28 27.83 5.68 -15.50
CA GLN A 28 27.61 6.62 -16.59
C GLN A 28 28.87 6.94 -17.41
N ASN A 29 30.08 6.67 -16.87
CA ASN A 29 31.33 6.79 -17.63
C ASN A 29 31.47 5.70 -18.71
N TYR A 30 30.71 4.60 -18.61
CA TYR A 30 30.80 3.45 -19.52
C TYR A 30 29.49 3.20 -20.28
N HIS A 31 28.34 3.34 -19.61
CA HIS A 31 27.02 3.06 -20.20
C HIS A 31 25.98 4.09 -19.77
N ARG A 32 25.06 4.43 -20.68
CA ARG A 32 23.99 5.41 -20.43
C ARG A 32 22.57 4.81 -20.38
N SER A 33 22.45 3.50 -20.48
CA SER A 33 21.16 2.80 -20.47
C SER A 33 20.87 2.19 -19.11
N LEU A 34 19.68 2.49 -18.55
CA LEU A 34 19.18 1.81 -17.34
C LEU A 34 18.87 0.34 -17.60
N ALA A 35 18.46 -0.05 -18.83
CA ALA A 35 18.30 -1.46 -19.19
C ALA A 35 19.58 -2.26 -18.91
N VAL A 36 20.72 -1.76 -19.41
CA VAL A 36 22.04 -2.38 -19.18
C VAL A 36 22.38 -2.39 -17.70
N PHE A 37 22.05 -1.33 -16.95
CA PHE A 37 22.25 -1.30 -15.51
C PHE A 37 21.49 -2.43 -14.80
N PHE A 38 20.21 -2.62 -15.09
CA PHE A 38 19.40 -3.67 -14.50
C PHE A 38 19.93 -5.08 -14.84
N GLU A 39 20.36 -5.30 -16.07
CA GLU A 39 20.97 -6.57 -16.47
C GLU A 39 22.27 -6.88 -15.72
N LEU A 40 23.13 -5.87 -15.54
CA LEU A 40 24.37 -6.03 -14.79
C LEU A 40 24.11 -6.20 -13.30
N TRP A 41 23.14 -5.46 -12.74
CA TRP A 41 22.74 -5.61 -11.36
C TRP A 41 22.19 -7.02 -11.09
N ASP A 42 21.43 -7.60 -12.02
CA ASP A 42 20.91 -8.97 -11.91
C ASP A 42 22.03 -10.02 -11.92
N LYS A 43 23.09 -9.79 -12.70
CA LYS A 43 24.30 -10.64 -12.74
C LYS A 43 25.28 -10.38 -11.60
N PHE A 44 25.15 -9.28 -10.87
CA PHE A 44 26.08 -8.92 -9.80
C PHE A 44 26.02 -9.92 -8.65
N GLU A 45 27.16 -10.51 -8.30
CA GLU A 45 27.32 -11.39 -7.15
C GLU A 45 27.61 -10.56 -5.90
N SER A 46 26.81 -10.78 -4.85
CA SER A 46 26.96 -10.01 -3.60
C SER A 46 28.22 -10.43 -2.86
N PRO A 47 29.03 -9.48 -2.36
CA PRO A 47 30.17 -9.79 -1.48
C PRO A 47 29.76 -10.61 -0.26
N LYS A 48 30.70 -11.38 0.30
CA LYS A 48 30.48 -12.17 1.51
C LYS A 48 29.91 -11.32 2.64
N GLY A 49 28.81 -11.77 3.25
CA GLY A 49 28.11 -11.04 4.31
C GLY A 49 27.10 -10.01 3.81
N THR A 50 26.83 -9.94 2.50
CA THR A 50 25.85 -9.01 1.92
C THR A 50 24.87 -9.71 0.98
N ASN A 51 23.71 -9.10 0.79
CA ASN A 51 22.71 -9.50 -0.18
C ASN A 51 22.22 -8.26 -0.94
N LYS A 52 22.32 -8.26 -2.26
CA LYS A 52 21.80 -7.16 -3.07
C LYS A 52 20.28 -7.04 -2.96
N ALA A 53 19.78 -5.81 -2.96
CA ALA A 53 18.36 -5.51 -3.07
C ALA A 53 17.83 -5.95 -4.45
N SER A 54 16.60 -6.47 -4.46
CA SER A 54 15.86 -6.65 -5.72
C SER A 54 15.55 -5.28 -6.32
N LEU A 55 15.66 -5.17 -7.64
CA LEU A 55 15.21 -4.00 -8.41
C LEU A 55 14.06 -4.39 -9.36
N SER A 56 13.28 -5.41 -8.99
CA SER A 56 12.24 -5.98 -9.85
C SER A 56 11.12 -4.97 -10.13
N GLU A 57 10.67 -4.22 -9.12
CA GLU A 57 9.59 -3.26 -9.28
C GLU A 57 10.03 -2.08 -10.15
N GLU A 58 11.26 -1.60 -9.97
CA GLU A 58 11.81 -0.50 -10.76
C GLU A 58 12.09 -0.92 -12.19
N ARG A 59 12.47 -2.18 -12.40
CA ARG A 59 12.58 -2.76 -13.75
C ARG A 59 11.21 -2.85 -14.42
N GLU A 60 10.17 -3.31 -13.72
CA GLU A 60 8.80 -3.36 -14.24
C GLU A 60 8.28 -1.96 -14.62
N LEU A 61 8.50 -0.95 -13.76
CA LEU A 61 8.16 0.43 -14.07
C LEU A 61 8.95 0.99 -15.26
N TYR A 62 10.22 0.62 -15.38
CA TYR A 62 11.07 1.05 -16.49
C TYR A 62 10.57 0.53 -17.85
N GLU A 63 9.94 -0.65 -17.92
CA GLU A 63 9.34 -1.14 -19.17
C GLU A 63 8.26 -0.21 -19.74
N TYR A 64 7.55 0.57 -18.91
CA TYR A 64 6.54 1.53 -19.39
C TYR A 64 7.15 2.77 -20.07
N ILE A 65 8.42 3.06 -19.80
CA ILE A 65 9.09 4.29 -20.23
C ILE A 65 10.29 4.03 -21.14
N ARG A 66 10.73 2.77 -21.29
CA ARG A 66 11.79 2.38 -22.22
C ARG A 66 11.41 2.78 -23.64
N ASP A 67 12.39 3.29 -24.38
CA ASP A 67 12.26 3.71 -25.78
C ASP A 67 11.22 4.84 -25.98
N THR A 68 10.89 5.59 -24.91
CA THR A 68 9.99 6.75 -24.96
C THR A 68 10.76 8.06 -24.81
N GLU A 69 10.08 9.18 -25.07
CA GLU A 69 10.64 10.52 -24.84
C GLU A 69 11.06 10.75 -23.37
N ILE A 70 10.42 10.05 -22.42
CA ILE A 70 10.76 10.12 -21.00
C ILE A 70 12.20 9.65 -20.77
N GLU A 71 12.56 8.48 -21.31
CA GLU A 71 13.91 7.94 -21.19
C GLU A 71 14.93 8.84 -21.91
N ALA A 72 14.56 9.39 -23.07
CA ALA A 72 15.45 10.22 -23.87
C ALA A 72 15.77 11.58 -23.22
N ARG A 73 14.83 12.16 -22.46
CA ARG A 73 14.94 13.51 -21.92
C ARG A 73 15.40 13.58 -20.46
N LEU A 74 15.17 12.53 -19.66
CA LEU A 74 15.55 12.55 -18.24
C LEU A 74 16.97 12.02 -18.01
N PRO A 75 17.80 12.71 -17.21
CA PRO A 75 19.06 12.16 -16.73
C PRO A 75 18.87 10.83 -15.99
N MET A 76 19.81 9.90 -16.16
CA MET A 76 19.73 8.55 -15.58
C MET A 76 19.42 8.56 -14.07
N MET A 77 20.06 9.45 -13.30
CA MET A 77 19.83 9.56 -11.86
C MET A 77 18.44 10.06 -11.51
N GLU A 78 17.91 10.99 -12.29
CA GLU A 78 16.59 11.54 -12.07
C GLU A 78 15.52 10.50 -12.37
N LEU A 79 15.70 9.80 -13.50
CA LEU A 79 14.89 8.67 -13.95
C LEU A 79 14.88 7.55 -12.91
N TYR A 80 16.06 7.13 -12.44
CA TYR A 80 16.18 6.13 -11.38
C TYR A 80 15.44 6.55 -10.10
N GLY A 81 15.54 7.82 -9.72
CA GLY A 81 14.81 8.35 -8.58
C GLY A 81 13.29 8.37 -8.78
N PHE A 82 12.77 8.39 -10.01
CA PHE A 82 11.32 8.31 -10.27
C PHE A 82 10.83 6.86 -10.25
N LEU A 83 11.67 5.93 -10.68
CA LEU A 83 11.41 4.49 -10.57
C LEU A 83 11.36 4.03 -9.11
N HIS A 84 12.16 4.65 -8.22
CA HIS A 84 12.23 4.33 -6.79
C HIS A 84 11.17 5.05 -5.92
N LEU A 85 10.17 5.70 -6.51
CA LEU A 85 9.12 6.34 -5.71
C LEU A 85 8.33 5.27 -4.93
N PRO A 86 8.14 5.41 -3.60
CA PRO A 86 7.48 4.40 -2.79
C PRO A 86 5.95 4.46 -2.92
N PHE A 87 5.41 3.96 -4.03
CA PHE A 87 3.96 3.86 -4.27
C PHE A 87 3.55 2.42 -4.61
N SER A 88 2.24 2.14 -4.62
CA SER A 88 1.73 0.82 -4.97
C SER A 88 1.81 0.59 -6.49
N SER A 89 2.97 0.15 -6.97
CA SER A 89 3.27 -0.19 -8.38
C SER A 89 2.45 -1.35 -8.96
N ARG A 90 1.56 -1.96 -8.17
CA ARG A 90 0.60 -2.99 -8.61
C ARG A 90 -0.81 -2.46 -8.88
N GLU A 91 -1.07 -1.20 -8.56
CA GLU A 91 -2.36 -0.55 -8.80
C GLU A 91 -2.30 0.18 -10.15
N PRO A 92 -3.01 -0.29 -11.19
CA PRO A 92 -2.90 0.27 -12.54
C PRO A 92 -3.17 1.78 -12.61
N ALA A 93 -4.16 2.26 -11.84
CA ALA A 93 -4.49 3.68 -11.77
C ALA A 93 -3.33 4.53 -11.23
N LEU A 94 -2.51 4.00 -10.31
CA LEU A 94 -1.35 4.71 -9.79
C LEU A 94 -0.16 4.68 -10.75
N ILE A 95 0.00 3.60 -11.53
CA ILE A 95 1.00 3.54 -12.61
C ILE A 95 0.66 4.56 -13.69
N GLU A 96 -0.63 4.67 -14.07
CA GLU A 96 -1.11 5.68 -15.01
C GLU A 96 -0.84 7.10 -14.50
N GLN A 97 -1.23 7.40 -13.27
CA GLN A 97 -0.94 8.69 -12.64
C GLN A 97 0.57 8.99 -12.60
N TRP A 98 1.40 7.99 -12.27
CA TRP A 98 2.86 8.12 -12.27
C TRP A 98 3.39 8.46 -13.67
N LEU A 99 2.92 7.76 -14.71
CA LEU A 99 3.28 8.03 -16.11
C LEU A 99 2.86 9.42 -16.56
N GLU A 100 1.62 9.82 -16.30
CA GLU A 100 1.10 11.15 -16.66
C GLU A 100 1.89 12.26 -15.97
N THR A 101 2.22 12.08 -14.69
CA THR A 101 3.01 13.05 -13.93
C THR A 101 4.41 13.19 -14.52
N ILE A 102 5.08 12.09 -14.86
CA ILE A 102 6.42 12.15 -15.47
C ILE A 102 6.36 12.77 -16.87
N ARG A 103 5.33 12.48 -17.66
CA ARG A 103 5.13 13.13 -18.96
C ARG A 103 4.99 14.64 -18.82
N ALA A 104 4.23 15.11 -17.83
CA ALA A 104 4.09 16.54 -17.55
C ALA A 104 5.43 17.18 -17.16
N ILE A 105 6.24 16.50 -16.33
CA ILE A 105 7.60 16.97 -15.96
C ILE A 105 8.48 17.11 -17.20
N VAL A 106 8.51 16.08 -18.07
CA VAL A 106 9.32 16.09 -19.30
C VAL A 106 8.86 17.18 -20.29
N ALA A 107 7.57 17.46 -20.31
CA ALA A 107 6.96 18.50 -21.14
C ALA A 107 7.06 19.91 -20.55
N ASP A 108 7.61 20.08 -19.35
CA ASP A 108 7.59 21.35 -18.58
C ASP A 108 6.16 21.92 -18.45
N ALA A 109 5.19 21.01 -18.24
CA ALA A 109 3.78 21.33 -18.11
C ALA A 109 3.34 21.30 -16.64
N GLU A 110 2.15 21.84 -16.37
CA GLU A 110 1.54 21.74 -15.04
C GLU A 110 1.31 20.28 -14.65
N LEU A 111 1.53 19.95 -13.37
CA LEU A 111 1.38 18.58 -12.92
C LEU A 111 -0.10 18.22 -12.83
N PRO A 112 -0.50 17.03 -13.31
CA PRO A 112 -1.87 16.57 -13.15
C PRO A 112 -2.19 16.40 -11.67
N GLU A 113 -3.33 16.96 -11.25
CA GLU A 113 -3.86 16.73 -9.91
C GLU A 113 -4.41 15.30 -9.79
N PRO A 114 -4.21 14.62 -8.64
CA PRO A 114 -4.73 13.28 -8.43
C PRO A 114 -6.27 13.28 -8.40
N PRO A 115 -6.94 12.26 -8.97
CA PRO A 115 -8.39 12.14 -8.89
C PRO A 115 -8.81 11.87 -7.43
N VAL A 116 -9.86 12.57 -6.99
CA VAL A 116 -10.46 12.39 -5.65
C VAL A 116 -11.87 11.85 -5.79
N LYS A 117 -12.07 10.60 -5.36
CA LYS A 117 -13.34 9.88 -5.35
C LYS A 117 -13.63 9.35 -3.94
N THR A 118 -14.88 9.45 -3.52
CA THR A 118 -15.26 9.21 -2.11
C THR A 118 -16.53 8.37 -1.97
N ALA A 119 -17.01 7.70 -3.02
CA ALA A 119 -18.31 7.02 -2.98
C ALA A 119 -18.25 5.64 -2.29
N SER A 120 -17.09 4.99 -2.27
CA SER A 120 -16.87 3.71 -1.58
C SER A 120 -15.56 3.70 -0.79
N LEU A 121 -15.38 2.69 0.06
CA LEU A 121 -14.13 2.48 0.78
C LEU A 121 -12.95 2.29 -0.18
N GLU A 122 -13.15 1.51 -1.25
CA GLU A 122 -12.12 1.27 -2.27
C GLU A 122 -11.74 2.56 -2.99
N GLU A 123 -12.71 3.42 -3.32
CA GLU A 123 -12.44 4.73 -3.93
C GLU A 123 -11.71 5.68 -2.97
N LEU A 124 -12.08 5.68 -1.69
CA LEU A 124 -11.40 6.46 -0.65
C LEU A 124 -9.94 6.00 -0.49
N GLU A 125 -9.71 4.68 -0.42
CA GLU A 125 -8.37 4.11 -0.33
C GLU A 125 -7.52 4.43 -1.56
N LEU A 126 -8.10 4.32 -2.76
CA LEU A 126 -7.41 4.65 -4.00
C LEU A 126 -7.06 6.15 -4.05
N SER A 127 -7.99 7.03 -3.69
CA SER A 127 -7.77 8.48 -3.64
C SER A 127 -6.70 8.86 -2.61
N TYR A 128 -6.69 8.19 -1.45
CA TYR A 128 -5.66 8.37 -0.43
C TYR A 128 -4.25 7.99 -0.94
N LYS A 129 -4.15 6.90 -1.71
CA LYS A 129 -2.90 6.47 -2.35
C LYS A 129 -2.49 7.40 -3.50
N ALA A 130 -3.45 7.84 -4.31
CA ALA A 130 -3.24 8.78 -5.42
C ALA A 130 -2.65 10.11 -4.94
N ILE A 131 -3.22 10.68 -3.86
CA ILE A 131 -2.65 11.88 -3.25
C ILE A 131 -1.28 11.59 -2.62
N GLY A 132 -1.09 10.41 -2.02
CA GLY A 132 0.22 9.97 -1.54
C GLY A 132 1.29 10.00 -2.63
N LEU A 133 0.99 9.46 -3.82
CA LEU A 133 1.88 9.51 -4.98
C LEU A 133 2.13 10.95 -5.44
N HIS A 134 1.10 11.79 -5.52
CA HIS A 134 1.26 13.19 -5.91
C HIS A 134 2.17 13.96 -4.92
N LEU A 135 2.01 13.75 -3.61
CA LEU A 135 2.88 14.33 -2.58
C LEU A 135 4.34 13.92 -2.76
N LEU A 136 4.61 12.66 -3.11
CA LEU A 136 5.98 12.20 -3.40
C LEU A 136 6.63 13.00 -4.53
N PHE A 137 5.88 13.29 -5.60
CA PHE A 137 6.35 14.14 -6.69
C PHE A 137 6.59 15.58 -6.23
N LEU A 138 5.64 16.20 -5.53
CA LEU A 138 5.78 17.57 -5.04
C LEU A 138 7.02 17.72 -4.15
N TYR A 139 7.26 16.75 -3.26
CA TYR A 139 8.45 16.77 -2.42
C TYR A 139 9.75 16.60 -3.21
N LYS A 140 9.77 15.69 -4.18
CA LYS A 140 10.94 15.48 -5.04
C LYS A 140 11.26 16.71 -5.88
N LEU A 141 10.24 17.45 -6.33
CA LEU A 141 10.36 18.68 -7.11
C LEU A 141 10.51 19.96 -6.25
N GLY A 142 10.48 19.85 -4.92
CA GLY A 142 10.60 20.99 -4.02
C GLY A 142 9.36 21.89 -3.92
N ARG A 143 8.21 21.47 -4.45
CA ARG A 143 6.92 22.20 -4.45
C ARG A 143 6.19 22.12 -3.09
N LYS A 144 6.87 22.50 -2.01
CA LYS A 144 6.37 22.34 -0.62
C LYS A 144 5.09 23.10 -0.32
N THR A 145 4.91 24.28 -0.91
CA THR A 145 3.71 25.12 -0.70
C THR A 145 2.44 24.43 -1.18
N GLU A 146 2.52 23.73 -2.31
CA GLU A 146 1.39 22.98 -2.87
C GLU A 146 1.18 21.68 -2.11
N ALA A 147 2.26 21.06 -1.60
CA ALA A 147 2.16 19.86 -0.79
C ALA A 147 1.28 20.08 0.45
N VAL A 148 1.35 21.25 1.10
CA VAL A 148 0.52 21.58 2.27
C VAL A 148 -0.99 21.47 1.97
N TYR A 149 -1.41 21.87 0.76
CA TYR A 149 -2.82 21.73 0.37
C TYR A 149 -3.21 20.25 0.31
N TRP A 150 -2.43 19.46 -0.43
CA TRP A 150 -2.70 18.04 -0.63
C TRP A 150 -2.58 17.20 0.65
N GLU A 151 -1.73 17.59 1.59
CA GLU A 151 -1.67 16.98 2.92
C GLU A 151 -2.99 17.14 3.67
N ARG A 152 -3.59 18.33 3.63
CA ARG A 152 -4.89 18.57 4.27
C ARG A 152 -6.00 17.75 3.63
N VAL A 153 -6.02 17.68 2.29
CA VAL A 153 -6.98 16.84 1.56
C VAL A 153 -6.79 15.37 1.96
N ARG A 154 -5.55 14.90 2.03
CA ARG A 154 -5.22 13.52 2.43
C ARG A 154 -5.62 13.21 3.87
N THR A 155 -5.47 14.15 4.80
CA THR A 155 -5.97 14.02 6.17
C THR A 155 -7.49 13.88 6.19
N GLY A 156 -8.21 14.71 5.43
CA GLY A 156 -9.67 14.61 5.30
C GLY A 156 -10.12 13.24 4.79
N LEU A 157 -9.47 12.71 3.74
CA LEU A 157 -9.78 11.36 3.26
C LEU A 157 -9.48 10.28 4.30
N SER A 158 -8.44 10.43 5.11
CA SER A 158 -8.15 9.49 6.19
C SER A 158 -9.27 9.47 7.24
N ASP A 159 -9.86 10.62 7.55
CA ASP A 159 -11.00 10.72 8.46
C ASP A 159 -12.25 10.06 7.84
N ASP A 160 -12.49 10.28 6.55
CA ASP A 160 -13.60 9.66 5.81
C ASP A 160 -13.48 8.13 5.77
N VAL A 161 -12.29 7.58 5.49
CA VAL A 161 -12.00 6.14 5.57
C VAL A 161 -12.34 5.62 6.97
N HIS A 162 -11.92 6.34 8.01
CA HIS A 162 -12.15 5.93 9.39
C HIS A 162 -13.65 5.92 9.75
N GLU A 163 -14.42 6.91 9.30
CA GLU A 163 -15.87 6.93 9.49
C GLU A 163 -16.59 5.82 8.70
N PHE A 164 -16.15 5.55 7.46
CA PHE A 164 -16.69 4.44 6.67
C PHE A 164 -16.49 3.10 7.41
N LEU A 165 -15.27 2.82 7.87
CA LEU A 165 -14.96 1.61 8.63
C LEU A 165 -15.77 1.50 9.93
N LYS A 166 -15.96 2.60 10.68
CA LYS A 166 -16.84 2.60 11.87
C LYS A 166 -18.27 2.23 11.52
N SER A 167 -18.78 2.72 10.38
CA SER A 167 -20.14 2.45 9.93
C SER A 167 -20.32 0.98 9.54
N GLU A 168 -19.35 0.38 8.85
CA GLU A 168 -19.38 -1.04 8.49
C GLU A 168 -19.28 -1.94 9.73
N VAL A 169 -18.41 -1.62 10.69
CA VAL A 169 -18.32 -2.34 11.97
C VAL A 169 -19.65 -2.29 12.74
N LYS A 170 -20.40 -1.19 12.65
CA LYS A 170 -21.76 -1.11 13.24
C LYS A 170 -22.74 -2.05 12.52
N ASN A 171 -22.61 -2.22 11.21
CA ASN A 171 -23.43 -3.13 10.41
C ASN A 171 -23.08 -4.60 10.64
N TYR A 172 -21.83 -4.91 11.00
CA TYR A 172 -21.34 -6.26 11.33
C TYR A 172 -21.69 -6.76 12.74
N LYS A 173 -22.51 -6.01 13.49
CA LYS A 173 -22.96 -6.44 14.82
C LYS A 173 -23.89 -7.65 14.69
N LYS A 174 -23.44 -8.81 15.17
CA LYS A 174 -24.29 -9.99 15.32
C LYS A 174 -25.53 -9.62 16.14
N LYS A 175 -26.72 -10.04 15.70
CA LYS A 175 -27.98 -9.85 16.41
C LYS A 175 -28.54 -11.19 16.86
N CYS A 176 -29.20 -11.20 18.01
CA CYS A 176 -29.93 -12.36 18.50
C CYS A 176 -31.10 -12.68 17.55
N ARG A 177 -31.17 -13.92 17.06
CA ARG A 177 -32.26 -14.38 16.18
C ARG A 177 -33.65 -14.24 16.81
N HIS A 178 -33.76 -14.25 18.14
CA HIS A 178 -35.04 -14.28 18.84
C HIS A 178 -35.54 -12.90 19.29
N CYS A 179 -34.66 -11.97 19.65
CA CYS A 179 -35.07 -10.66 20.18
C CYS A 179 -34.41 -9.46 19.48
N GLY A 180 -33.56 -9.70 18.48
CA GLY A 180 -32.90 -8.65 17.71
C GLY A 180 -31.82 -7.86 18.45
N LYS A 181 -31.62 -8.06 19.76
CA LYS A 181 -30.55 -7.41 20.54
C LYS A 181 -29.17 -7.75 19.97
N GLY A 182 -28.27 -6.78 19.97
CA GLY A 182 -26.87 -7.00 19.63
C GLY A 182 -26.24 -8.03 20.57
N ILE A 183 -25.49 -8.96 20.01
CA ILE A 183 -24.69 -9.96 20.74
C ILE A 183 -23.22 -9.76 20.39
N HIS A 184 -22.33 -10.22 21.27
CA HIS A 184 -20.89 -10.12 21.05
C HIS A 184 -20.49 -10.76 19.71
N VAL A 185 -19.58 -10.13 18.97
CA VAL A 185 -19.17 -10.60 17.62
C VAL A 185 -18.54 -12.00 17.70
N GLU A 186 -17.83 -12.31 18.79
CA GLU A 186 -17.23 -13.63 19.03
C GLU A 186 -18.21 -14.64 19.63
N SER A 187 -19.47 -14.27 19.86
CA SER A 187 -20.46 -15.22 20.39
C SER A 187 -20.56 -16.42 19.44
N PRO A 188 -20.37 -17.66 19.93
CA PRO A 188 -20.42 -18.87 19.12
C PRO A 188 -21.85 -19.16 18.62
N TYR A 189 -22.87 -18.55 19.23
CA TYR A 189 -24.27 -18.74 18.89
C TYR A 189 -24.96 -17.41 18.56
N GLN A 190 -25.91 -17.44 17.62
CA GLN A 190 -26.75 -16.29 17.25
C GLN A 190 -27.97 -16.11 18.18
N ILE A 191 -27.77 -16.27 19.49
CA ILE A 191 -28.78 -16.08 20.53
C ILE A 191 -28.15 -15.35 21.71
N CYS A 192 -28.85 -14.38 22.30
CA CYS A 192 -28.36 -13.68 23.48
C CYS A 192 -28.61 -14.50 24.76
N ASP A 193 -27.83 -14.24 25.81
CA ASP A 193 -27.92 -14.95 27.09
C ASP A 193 -29.32 -14.92 27.67
N SER A 194 -30.00 -13.75 27.62
CA SER A 194 -31.38 -13.63 28.12
C SER A 194 -32.37 -14.57 27.41
N CYS A 195 -32.29 -14.71 26.07
CA CYS A 195 -33.15 -15.62 25.31
C CYS A 195 -32.74 -17.08 25.52
N TYR A 196 -31.45 -17.36 25.67
CA TYR A 196 -30.95 -18.70 25.97
C TYR A 196 -31.43 -19.18 27.35
N SER A 197 -31.27 -18.35 28.39
CA SER A 197 -31.72 -18.64 29.75
C SER A 197 -33.24 -18.80 29.83
N ALA A 198 -34.02 -17.96 29.14
CA ALA A 198 -35.48 -18.09 29.10
C ALA A 198 -35.93 -19.42 28.46
N ARG A 199 -35.24 -19.87 27.41
CA ARG A 199 -35.52 -21.16 26.75
C ARG A 199 -35.16 -22.35 27.64
N ASN A 200 -34.05 -22.28 28.38
CA ASN A 200 -33.66 -23.33 29.32
C ASN A 200 -34.61 -23.41 30.52
N ARG A 201 -35.07 -22.28 31.07
CA ARG A 201 -36.08 -22.27 32.16
C ARG A 201 -37.38 -22.95 31.74
N LYS A 202 -37.91 -22.64 30.55
CA LYS A 202 -39.09 -23.31 30.00
C LYS A 202 -38.91 -24.82 29.80
N LYS A 203 -37.68 -25.28 29.50
CA LYS A 203 -37.38 -26.71 29.38
C LYS A 203 -37.30 -27.43 30.72
N VAL A 204 -36.88 -26.76 31.80
CA VAL A 204 -36.85 -27.33 33.16
C VAL A 204 -38.26 -27.43 33.72
N ASP A 205 -39.04 -26.35 33.61
CA ASP A 205 -40.43 -26.29 34.05
C ASP A 205 -41.32 -27.36 33.38
N ASN A 206 -41.09 -27.61 32.09
CA ASN A 206 -41.80 -28.64 31.34
C ASN A 206 -41.30 -30.08 31.60
N ARG A 207 -40.20 -30.28 32.35
CA ARG A 207 -39.77 -31.61 32.85
C ARG A 207 -40.37 -31.91 34.21
N ASP A 208 -40.58 -30.88 35.03
CA ASP A 208 -41.18 -31.02 36.35
C ASP A 208 -42.71 -31.22 36.28
N HIS A 209 -43.34 -30.85 35.15
CA HIS A 209 -44.78 -31.10 34.90
C HIS A 209 -45.13 -32.56 34.54
N TRP A 210 -44.14 -33.40 34.26
CA TRP A 210 -44.32 -34.84 33.95
C TRP A 210 -43.71 -35.76 35.03
N ARG A 211 -43.49 -35.23 36.24
CA ARG A 211 -43.13 -36.01 37.43
C ARG A 211 -44.28 -36.04 38.43
#